data_AF-A0A9J6E2Q5-F1
#
_entry.id   AF-A0A9J6E2Q5-F1
#
_cell.length_a   1.000
_cell.length_b   1.000
_cell.length_c   1.000
_cell.angle_alpha   90.00
_cell.angle_beta   90.00
_cell.angle_gamma   90.00
#
_symmetry.space_group_name_H-M   'P 1'
#
loop_
_entity.id
_entity.type
_entity.pdbx_description
1 polymer ?
#
loop_
_entity_poly.entity_id
_entity_poly.type
_entity_poly.pdbx_seq_one_letter_code
_entity_poly.pdbx_strand_id
1 'polypeptide(L)'
;MGKARAVIRLSPSDGMRRWYQELQTLNRELFSDHRVRCQSHEELSRCVRALNRGIERASALRVGRYKAATVAACHQALAPTAEGGALLQVLSRGATA
;
A
#
# COMPACT_ATOMS: atom_id res chain seq x y z
N MET A 1 11.90 2.12 -28.23
CA MET A 1 12.79 3.12 -28.85
C MET A 1 12.83 3.11 -30.39
N GLY A 2 12.26 2.12 -31.10
CA GLY A 2 12.40 2.01 -32.57
C GLY A 2 11.41 2.82 -33.43
N LYS A 3 10.18 3.07 -32.95
CA LYS A 3 9.11 3.69 -33.77
C LYS A 3 9.17 5.24 -33.82
N ALA A 4 9.66 5.88 -32.76
CA ALA A 4 9.76 7.34 -32.67
C ALA A 4 10.81 7.95 -33.62
N ARG A 5 11.90 7.22 -33.93
CA ARG A 5 12.94 7.69 -34.87
C ARG A 5 12.52 7.59 -36.35
N ALA A 6 11.52 6.77 -36.67
CA ALA A 6 11.07 6.56 -38.05
C ALA A 6 10.16 7.69 -38.56
N VAL A 7 9.41 8.36 -37.68
CA VAL A 7 8.38 9.35 -38.03
C VAL A 7 8.93 10.75 -38.31
N ILE A 8 10.11 11.10 -37.79
CA ILE A 8 10.77 12.41 -38.07
C ILE A 8 11.08 12.60 -39.57
N ARG A 9 11.02 11.53 -40.37
CA ARG A 9 11.32 11.54 -41.81
C ARG A 9 10.11 11.74 -42.74
N LEU A 10 8.86 11.73 -42.24
CA LEU A 10 7.63 11.87 -43.03
C LEU A 10 6.74 12.96 -42.41
N SER A 11 6.53 14.06 -43.16
CA SER A 11 5.66 15.24 -42.90
C SER A 11 5.36 15.59 -41.41
N PRO A 12 6.01 16.62 -40.83
CA PRO A 12 6.23 16.70 -39.39
C PRO A 12 5.10 17.36 -38.57
N SER A 13 3.99 17.79 -39.16
CA SER A 13 2.97 18.59 -38.45
C SER A 13 1.83 17.76 -37.86
N ASP A 14 1.21 16.88 -38.64
CA ASP A 14 -0.06 16.26 -38.25
C ASP A 14 0.12 15.00 -37.41
N GLY A 15 1.12 14.17 -37.76
CA GLY A 15 1.47 12.98 -36.97
C GLY A 15 2.09 13.35 -35.63
N MET A 16 3.00 14.33 -35.61
CA MET A 16 3.67 14.78 -34.38
C MET A 16 2.67 15.42 -33.41
N ARG A 17 1.72 16.23 -33.91
CA ARG A 17 0.66 16.83 -33.08
C ARG A 17 -0.21 15.77 -32.39
N ARG A 18 -0.60 14.69 -33.10
CA ARG A 18 -1.38 13.58 -32.51
C ARG A 18 -0.60 12.85 -31.42
N TRP A 19 0.67 12.52 -31.64
CA TRP A 19 1.52 11.89 -30.62
C TRP A 19 1.74 12.78 -29.39
N TYR A 20 1.90 14.09 -29.57
CA TYR A 20 2.00 15.02 -28.46
C TYR A 20 0.68 15.13 -27.67
N GLN A 21 -0.46 15.07 -28.34
CA GLN A 21 -1.77 15.03 -27.69
C GLN A 21 -1.94 13.72 -26.89
N GLU A 22 -1.60 12.57 -27.47
CA GLU A 22 -1.62 11.28 -26.76
C GLU A 22 -0.68 11.27 -25.55
N LEU A 23 0.54 11.77 -25.71
CA LEU A 23 1.50 11.90 -24.61
C LEU A 23 0.97 12.84 -23.52
N GLN A 24 0.32 13.93 -23.89
CA GLN A 24 -0.27 14.87 -22.94
C GLN A 24 -1.43 14.24 -22.15
N THR A 25 -2.30 13.49 -22.83
CA THR A 25 -3.39 12.73 -22.19
C THR A 25 -2.81 11.68 -21.24
N LEU A 26 -1.85 10.88 -21.70
CA LEU A 26 -1.21 9.85 -20.88
C LEU A 26 -0.51 10.44 -19.66
N ASN A 27 0.19 11.56 -19.81
CA ASN A 27 0.81 12.23 -18.68
C ASN A 27 -0.23 12.70 -17.67
N ARG A 28 -1.37 13.24 -18.11
CA ARG A 28 -2.45 13.66 -17.20
C ARG A 28 -3.05 12.48 -16.44
N GLU A 29 -3.29 11.37 -17.12
CA GLU A 29 -3.77 10.13 -16.49
C GLU A 29 -2.76 9.61 -15.48
N LEU A 30 -1.47 9.56 -15.86
CA LEU A 30 -0.39 9.12 -14.98
C LEU A 30 -0.29 9.98 -13.72
N PHE A 31 -0.41 11.31 -13.85
CA PHE A 31 -0.42 12.20 -12.69
C PHE A 31 -1.63 11.98 -11.78
N SER A 32 -2.81 11.76 -12.37
CA SER A 32 -4.03 11.45 -11.62
C SER A 32 -3.88 10.14 -10.84
N ASP A 33 -3.45 9.07 -11.51
CA ASP A 33 -3.26 7.75 -10.90
C ASP A 33 -2.16 7.78 -9.85
N HIS A 34 -1.07 8.51 -10.10
CA HIS A 34 0.00 8.68 -9.13
C HIS A 34 -0.50 9.38 -7.87
N ARG A 35 -1.31 10.44 -8.03
CA ARG A 35 -1.92 11.13 -6.89
C ARG A 35 -2.83 10.20 -6.09
N VAL A 36 -3.69 9.42 -6.75
CA VAL A 36 -4.55 8.42 -6.07
C VAL A 36 -3.70 7.39 -5.33
N ARG A 37 -2.65 6.87 -5.97
CA ARG A 37 -1.74 5.90 -5.36
C ARG A 37 -1.03 6.46 -4.13
N CYS A 38 -0.57 7.71 -4.19
CA CYS A 38 0.04 8.39 -3.04
C CYS A 38 -0.95 8.52 -1.89
N GLN A 39 -2.20 8.92 -2.17
CA GLN A 39 -3.24 9.01 -1.16
C GLN A 39 -3.54 7.65 -0.51
N SER A 40 -3.78 6.61 -1.31
CA SER A 40 -4.02 5.26 -0.78
C SER A 40 -2.82 4.74 0.03
N HIS A 41 -1.60 5.03 -0.41
CA HIS A 41 -0.38 4.65 0.31
C HIS A 41 -0.27 5.38 1.66
N GLU A 42 -0.60 6.67 1.74
CA GLU A 42 -0.65 7.40 3.00
C GLU A 42 -1.69 6.84 3.96
N GLU A 43 -2.90 6.55 3.46
CA GLU A 43 -3.99 5.95 4.24
C GLU A 43 -3.57 4.58 4.79
N LEU A 44 -3.03 3.70 3.95
CA LEU A 44 -2.50 2.40 4.37
C LEU A 44 -1.40 2.57 5.43
N SER A 45 -0.45 3.48 5.21
CA SER A 45 0.63 3.76 6.15
C SER A 45 0.10 4.25 7.50
N ARG A 46 -0.96 5.06 7.51
CA ARG A 46 -1.63 5.50 8.74
C ARG A 46 -2.28 4.32 9.46
N CYS A 47 -2.99 3.46 8.74
CA CYS A 47 -3.62 2.26 9.29
C CYS A 47 -2.60 1.29 9.91
N VAL A 48 -1.49 1.00 9.21
CA VAL A 48 -0.44 0.12 9.72
C VAL A 48 0.21 0.69 10.98
N ARG A 49 0.46 2.00 11.03
CA ARG A 49 0.97 2.65 12.25
C ARG A 49 -0.02 2.57 13.42
N ALA A 50 -1.31 2.77 13.15
CA ALA A 50 -2.35 2.64 14.17
C ALA A 50 -2.45 1.21 14.71
N LEU A 51 -2.35 0.21 13.82
CA LEU A 51 -2.34 -1.21 14.16
C LEU A 51 -1.13 -1.56 15.04
N ASN A 52 0.08 -1.15 14.67
CA ASN A 52 1.28 -1.39 15.48
C ASN A 52 1.18 -0.75 16.87
N ARG A 53 0.66 0.48 16.97
CA ARG A 53 0.38 1.12 18.27
C ARG A 53 -0.67 0.36 19.08
N GLY A 54 -1.68 -0.21 18.42
CA GLY A 54 -2.68 -1.06 19.06
C GLY A 54 -2.07 -2.34 19.64
N ILE A 55 -1.20 -3.01 18.88
CA ILE A 55 -0.45 -4.19 19.32
C ILE A 55 0.46 -3.84 20.48
N GLU A 56 1.21 -2.72 20.40
CA GLU A 56 2.08 -2.26 21.47
C GLU A 56 1.29 -2.00 22.76
N ARG A 57 0.16 -1.28 22.69
CA ARG A 57 -0.72 -1.03 23.84
C ARG A 57 -1.26 -2.32 24.44
N ALA A 58 -1.73 -3.25 23.61
CA ALA A 58 -2.19 -4.55 24.08
C ALA A 58 -1.06 -5.37 24.71
N SER A 59 0.16 -5.26 24.19
CA SER A 59 1.33 -5.92 24.78
C SER A 59 1.74 -5.28 26.12
N ALA A 60 1.57 -3.97 26.28
CA ALA A 60 1.92 -3.23 27.49
C ALA A 60 0.98 -3.55 28.67
N LEU A 61 -0.23 -4.03 28.40
CA LEU A 61 -1.13 -4.59 29.42
C LEU A 61 -0.62 -5.91 30.01
N ARG A 62 0.45 -6.49 29.45
CA ARG A 62 1.00 -7.80 29.83
C ARG A 62 2.48 -7.64 30.23
N VAL A 63 2.95 -8.51 31.12
CA VAL A 63 4.31 -8.44 31.67
C VAL A 63 5.11 -9.70 31.31
N GLY A 64 6.39 -9.53 31.00
CA GLY A 64 7.33 -10.64 30.76
C GLY A 64 6.98 -11.48 29.53
N ARG A 65 6.96 -12.82 29.70
CA ARG A 65 6.77 -13.78 28.59
C ARG A 65 5.47 -13.57 27.79
N TYR A 66 4.40 -13.14 28.46
CA TYR A 66 3.09 -12.94 27.84
C TYR A 66 3.05 -11.72 26.92
N LYS A 67 3.92 -10.72 27.15
CA LYS A 67 4.10 -9.59 26.25
C LYS A 67 4.66 -10.06 24.91
N ALA A 68 5.75 -10.82 24.94
CA ALA A 68 6.39 -11.35 23.73
C ALA A 68 5.48 -12.33 22.97
N ALA A 69 4.78 -13.22 23.70
CA ALA A 69 3.84 -14.17 23.11
C ALA A 69 2.67 -13.49 22.39
N THR A 70 2.13 -12.40 22.97
CA THR A 70 1.01 -11.67 22.36
C THR A 70 1.44 -10.93 21.09
N VAL A 71 2.65 -10.36 21.06
CA VAL A 71 3.20 -9.73 19.85
C VAL A 71 3.36 -10.77 18.73
N ALA A 72 3.95 -11.93 19.04
CA ALA A 72 4.10 -13.02 18.08
C ALA A 72 2.75 -13.52 17.54
N ALA A 73 1.75 -13.70 18.43
CA ALA A 73 0.41 -14.12 18.05
C ALA A 73 -0.31 -13.06 17.19
N CYS A 74 -0.15 -11.77 17.48
CA CYS A 74 -0.68 -10.69 16.64
C CYS A 74 -0.06 -10.72 15.23
N HIS A 75 1.24 -10.98 15.10
CA HIS A 75 1.88 -11.10 13.79
C HIS A 75 1.42 -12.34 13.02
N GLN A 76 1.18 -13.47 13.70
CA GLN A 76 0.60 -14.67 13.09
C GLN A 76 -0.84 -14.45 12.62
N ALA A 77 -1.64 -13.72 13.40
CA ALA A 77 -3.01 -13.34 13.04
C ALA A 77 -3.08 -12.23 11.97
N LEU A 78 -1.96 -11.62 11.61
CA LEU A 78 -1.84 -10.65 10.50
C LEU A 78 -1.40 -11.33 9.19
N ALA A 79 -1.17 -12.64 9.19
CA ALA A 79 -0.87 -13.40 7.98
C ALA A 79 -2.03 -13.26 6.97
N PRO A 80 -1.74 -13.26 5.65
CA PRO A 80 -2.76 -13.08 4.61
C PRO A 80 -3.85 -14.16 4.59
N THR A 81 -3.66 -15.23 5.36
CA THR A 81 -4.58 -16.35 5.53
C THR A 81 -5.50 -16.21 6.75
N ALA A 82 -5.34 -15.16 7.56
CA ALA A 82 -6.06 -15.02 8.83
C ALA A 82 -7.32 -14.14 8.71
N GLU A 83 -8.41 -14.58 9.34
CA GLU A 83 -9.65 -13.80 9.46
C GLU A 83 -9.43 -12.57 10.34
N GLY A 84 -9.96 -11.41 9.93
CA GLY A 84 -9.82 -10.15 10.69
C GLY A 84 -10.34 -10.23 12.15
N GLY A 85 -11.24 -11.18 12.44
CA GLY A 85 -11.72 -11.46 13.79
C GLY A 85 -10.66 -12.09 14.72
N ALA A 86 -9.66 -12.80 14.17
CA ALA A 86 -8.63 -13.46 14.95
C ALA A 86 -7.74 -12.47 15.71
N LEU A 87 -7.42 -11.32 15.10
CA LEU A 87 -6.67 -10.24 15.75
C LEU A 87 -7.40 -9.67 16.96
N LEU A 88 -8.71 -9.41 16.83
CA LEU A 88 -9.53 -8.89 17.93
C LEU A 88 -9.63 -9.89 19.08
N GLN A 89 -9.69 -11.18 18.78
CA GLN A 89 -9.67 -12.24 19.80
C GLN A 89 -8.31 -12.31 20.52
N VAL A 90 -7.19 -12.26 19.82
CA VAL A 90 -5.86 -12.26 20.43
C VAL A 90 -5.63 -10.99 21.26
N LEU A 91 -6.10 -9.83 20.81
CA LEU A 91 -5.99 -8.57 21.56
C LEU A 91 -6.81 -8.62 22.87
N SER A 92 -8.06 -9.11 22.80
CA SER A 92 -9.00 -9.15 23.94
C SER A 92 -8.71 -10.26 24.94
N ARG A 93 -8.41 -11.48 24.49
CA ARG A 93 -8.19 -12.65 25.35
C ARG A 93 -6.71 -12.86 25.69
N GLY A 94 -5.79 -12.36 24.86
CA GLY A 94 -4.37 -12.67 24.91
C GLY A 94 -4.04 -13.96 24.19
N ALA A 95 -2.77 -14.14 23.85
CA ALA A 95 -2.27 -15.42 23.37
C ALA A 95 -2.40 -16.44 24.52
N THR A 96 -3.38 -17.35 24.40
CA THR A 96 -3.44 -18.54 25.24
C THR A 96 -2.19 -19.36 24.93
N ALA A 97 -1.40 -19.64 25.98
CA ALA A 97 -0.18 -20.43 25.90
C ALA A 97 -0.42 -21.80 25.27
#